data_AF-A0A807N4P6-F1
#
_entry.id   AF-A0A807N4P6-F1
#
_cell.length_a   1.000
_cell.length_b   1.000
_cell.length_c   1.000
_cell.angle_alpha   90.00
_cell.angle_beta   90.00
_cell.angle_gamma   90.00
#
_symmetry.space_group_name_H-M   'P 1'
#
loop_
_entity.id
_entity.type
_entity.pdbx_description
1 polymer ?
#
loop_
_entity_poly.entity_id
_entity_poly.type
_entity_poly.pdbx_seq_one_letter_code
_entity_poly.pdbx_strand_id
1 'polypeptide(L)'
;MTWGETLRDQLDFYWAVHLRPRLAGLTDDEYWWEPADGAWTLRPDADGALQPESLPVEPPVPPVTTIAWRIAHVGRDVLGKRARAFFGDPSLAEGALPADDTIMFDARWWPEPLPATADGALALLERAYVLWRDGVAALDDDALLQPLGPKGEHHADQSMAELVMHINREVIAHGAEICLLRDLYRAQRDARDPVVAAVRRGDAGEVSRLLDGGAAVPPSLVVETAGLRHWDAVRVLVEHDAAVDVGNPSALHYAAAAGELESVELLLKHGADSESVDAQFGMTPAVWADHFGHTDVAAHLRNQPGSTASST
;
A
#
# COMPACT_ATOMS: atom_id res chain seq x y z
N MET A 1 23.09 -17.33 -6.53
CA MET A 1 22.99 -16.42 -5.38
C MET A 1 24.31 -15.70 -5.23
N THR A 2 24.45 -14.60 -5.96
CA THR A 2 25.52 -13.60 -5.81
C THR A 2 25.12 -12.54 -4.77
N TRP A 3 26.06 -11.68 -4.38
CA TRP A 3 25.74 -10.56 -3.48
C TRP A 3 24.80 -9.55 -4.15
N GLY A 4 24.98 -9.29 -5.44
CA GLY A 4 24.08 -8.45 -6.23
C GLY A 4 22.63 -8.98 -6.24
N GLU A 5 22.44 -10.28 -6.42
CA GLU A 5 21.10 -10.91 -6.35
C GLU A 5 20.46 -10.71 -4.97
N THR A 6 21.22 -10.92 -3.88
CA THR A 6 20.69 -10.81 -2.52
C THR A 6 20.31 -9.37 -2.15
N LEU A 7 21.12 -8.39 -2.56
CA LEU A 7 20.84 -6.97 -2.31
C LEU A 7 19.61 -6.49 -3.07
N ARG A 8 19.45 -6.91 -4.33
CA ARG A 8 18.28 -6.57 -5.14
C ARG A 8 17.01 -7.25 -4.60
N ASP A 9 17.09 -8.54 -4.31
CA ASP A 9 15.94 -9.34 -3.90
C ASP A 9 15.32 -8.82 -2.58
N GLN A 10 16.11 -8.20 -1.70
CA GLN A 10 15.59 -7.53 -0.51
C GLN A 10 14.62 -6.39 -0.85
N LEU A 11 15.01 -5.53 -1.79
CA LEU A 11 14.19 -4.39 -2.20
C LEU A 11 13.00 -4.87 -3.05
N ASP A 12 13.23 -5.79 -3.99
CA ASP A 12 12.19 -6.32 -4.88
C ASP A 12 11.09 -7.04 -4.09
N PHE A 13 11.46 -7.88 -3.12
CA PHE A 13 10.50 -8.54 -2.25
C PHE A 13 9.68 -7.52 -1.45
N TYR A 14 10.34 -6.56 -0.80
CA TYR A 14 9.62 -5.55 -0.03
C TYR A 14 8.69 -4.70 -0.91
N TRP A 15 9.18 -4.27 -2.07
CA TRP A 15 8.39 -3.49 -3.03
C TRP A 15 7.16 -4.26 -3.49
N ALA A 16 7.34 -5.49 -4.00
CA ALA A 16 6.26 -6.27 -4.60
C ALA A 16 5.26 -6.81 -3.58
N VAL A 17 5.72 -7.22 -2.39
CA VAL A 17 4.89 -7.90 -1.39
C VAL A 17 4.31 -6.93 -0.36
N HIS A 18 5.07 -5.91 0.06
CA HIS A 18 4.67 -5.04 1.15
C HIS A 18 4.24 -3.65 0.70
N LEU A 19 5.04 -2.94 -0.10
CA LEU A 19 4.77 -1.54 -0.40
C LEU A 19 3.76 -1.35 -1.53
N ARG A 20 4.04 -1.88 -2.73
CA ARG A 20 3.27 -1.57 -3.93
C ARG A 20 1.79 -1.97 -3.87
N PRO A 21 1.40 -3.14 -3.32
CA PRO A 21 -0.01 -3.49 -3.14
C PRO A 21 -0.72 -2.54 -2.18
N ARG A 22 -0.03 -2.09 -1.12
CA ARG A 22 -0.56 -1.16 -0.11
C ARG A 22 -0.72 0.27 -0.65
N LEU A 23 -0.10 0.60 -1.78
CA LEU A 23 -0.31 1.85 -2.52
C LEU A 23 -1.53 1.83 -3.45
N ALA A 24 -2.16 0.68 -3.68
CA ALA A 24 -3.38 0.61 -4.49
C ALA A 24 -4.51 1.48 -3.89
N GLY A 25 -5.25 2.17 -4.76
CA GLY A 25 -6.37 3.04 -4.37
C GLY A 25 -5.97 4.25 -3.51
N LEU A 26 -4.73 4.72 -3.58
CA LEU A 26 -4.34 6.00 -2.97
C LEU A 26 -5.10 7.14 -3.65
N THR A 27 -5.86 7.92 -2.88
CA THR A 27 -6.60 9.08 -3.40
C THR A 27 -5.83 10.37 -3.19
N ASP A 28 -6.20 11.44 -3.91
CA ASP A 28 -5.61 12.76 -3.69
C ASP A 28 -5.86 13.27 -2.27
N ASP A 29 -7.06 13.03 -1.71
CA ASP A 29 -7.39 13.39 -0.32
C ASP A 29 -6.46 12.71 0.69
N GLU A 30 -6.18 11.41 0.51
CA GLU A 30 -5.26 10.65 1.37
C GLU A 30 -3.80 11.07 1.15
N TYR A 31 -3.41 11.33 -0.10
CA TYR A 31 -2.08 11.79 -0.47
C TYR A 31 -1.72 13.11 0.22
N TRP A 32 -2.68 14.04 0.29
CA TRP A 32 -2.53 15.34 0.92
C TRP A 32 -2.88 15.38 2.41
N TRP A 33 -3.29 14.25 3.00
CA TRP A 33 -3.73 14.21 4.40
C TRP A 33 -2.61 14.57 5.38
N GLU A 34 -2.89 15.53 6.25
CA GLU A 34 -2.01 15.96 7.33
C GLU A 34 -2.38 15.20 8.63
N PRO A 35 -1.54 14.26 9.10
CA PRO A 35 -1.87 13.39 10.25
C PRO A 35 -1.80 14.11 11.61
N ALA A 36 -1.14 15.27 11.67
CA ALA A 36 -0.96 16.06 12.88
C ALA A 36 -0.81 17.53 12.51
N ASP A 37 -1.18 18.43 13.44
CA ASP A 37 -0.97 19.86 13.27
C ASP A 37 0.52 20.16 13.05
N GLY A 38 0.83 20.94 12.01
CA GLY A 38 2.21 21.27 11.64
C GLY A 38 2.98 20.15 10.95
N ALA A 39 2.29 19.14 10.41
CA ALA A 39 2.91 18.13 9.57
C ALA A 39 3.58 18.77 8.33
N TRP A 40 4.74 18.23 7.95
CA TRP A 40 5.44 18.67 6.73
C TRP A 40 4.88 17.98 5.50
N THR A 41 4.60 18.76 4.48
CA THR A 41 4.04 18.30 3.20
C THR A 41 4.80 18.92 2.02
N LEU A 42 4.26 18.79 0.82
CA LEU A 42 4.75 19.53 -0.34
C LEU A 42 4.14 20.93 -0.36
N ARG A 43 4.97 21.96 -0.49
CA ARG A 43 4.54 23.35 -0.62
C ARG A 43 5.10 23.97 -1.91
N PRO A 44 4.35 24.83 -2.59
CA PRO A 44 4.87 25.56 -3.74
C PRO A 44 5.99 26.51 -3.29
N ASP A 45 7.07 26.56 -4.06
CA ASP A 45 8.09 27.60 -3.94
C ASP A 45 7.62 28.92 -4.59
N ALA A 46 8.51 29.90 -4.69
CA ALA A 46 8.20 31.22 -5.26
C ALA A 46 7.73 31.16 -6.72
N ASP A 47 8.14 30.13 -7.47
CA ASP A 47 7.77 29.91 -8.86
C ASP A 47 6.55 28.98 -9.00
N GLY A 48 5.98 28.54 -7.87
CA GLY A 48 4.82 27.66 -7.83
C GLY A 48 5.15 26.17 -7.95
N ALA A 49 6.43 25.80 -8.01
CA ALA A 49 6.84 24.40 -8.10
C ALA A 49 6.77 23.75 -6.70
N LEU A 50 6.16 22.57 -6.62
CA LEU A 50 6.05 21.85 -5.36
C LEU A 50 7.44 21.38 -4.88
N GLN A 51 7.76 21.68 -3.62
CA GLN A 51 8.96 21.25 -2.92
C GLN A 51 8.59 20.60 -1.59
N PRO A 52 9.32 19.58 -1.13
CA PRO A 52 9.14 19.06 0.21
C PRO A 52 9.56 20.12 1.22
N GLU A 53 8.72 20.36 2.22
CA GLU A 53 9.08 21.21 3.35
C GLU A 53 10.33 20.67 4.04
N SER A 54 11.28 21.56 4.29
CA SER A 54 12.47 21.31 5.06
C SER A 54 12.89 22.63 5.68
N LEU A 55 12.92 22.68 7.01
CA LEU A 55 13.46 23.81 7.74
C LEU A 55 14.72 23.37 8.49
N PRO A 56 15.83 24.13 8.38
CA PRO A 56 17.01 23.89 9.20
C PRO A 56 16.73 24.38 10.63
N VAL A 57 16.05 23.56 11.42
CA VAL A 57 15.80 23.82 12.85
C VAL A 57 16.84 23.05 13.66
N GLU A 58 17.53 23.72 14.58
CA GLU A 58 18.52 23.11 15.49
C GLU A 58 18.12 23.35 16.97
N PRO A 59 17.88 22.30 17.78
CA PRO A 59 17.90 20.88 17.40
C PRO A 59 16.72 20.54 16.47
N PRO A 60 16.90 19.57 15.56
CA PRO A 60 15.80 19.14 14.71
C PRO A 60 14.71 18.54 15.60
N VAL A 61 13.55 19.18 15.63
CA VAL A 61 12.30 18.52 16.05
C VAL A 61 11.58 18.19 14.76
N PRO A 62 11.88 17.06 14.10
CA PRO A 62 11.28 16.73 12.83
C PRO A 62 9.78 16.52 13.03
N PRO A 63 8.91 17.25 12.32
CA PRO A 63 7.48 17.01 12.39
C PRO A 63 7.15 15.68 11.69
N VAL A 64 5.93 15.20 11.91
CA VAL A 64 5.40 14.10 11.09
C VAL A 64 5.28 14.60 9.65
N THR A 65 5.79 13.86 8.68
CA THR A 65 5.64 14.19 7.25
C THR A 65 4.35 13.57 6.68
N THR A 66 3.83 14.09 5.58
CA THR A 66 2.66 13.52 4.90
C THR A 66 3.05 12.36 3.97
N ILE A 67 2.05 11.68 3.40
CA ILE A 67 2.27 10.71 2.33
C ILE A 67 2.90 11.41 1.11
N ALA A 68 2.41 12.60 0.74
CA ALA A 68 2.99 13.39 -0.35
C ALA A 68 4.47 13.69 -0.16
N TRP A 69 4.86 14.15 1.04
CA TRP A 69 6.26 14.40 1.36
C TRP A 69 7.11 13.12 1.25
N ARG A 70 6.64 12.02 1.84
CA ARG A 70 7.38 10.75 1.85
C ARG A 70 7.53 10.13 0.47
N ILE A 71 6.50 10.16 -0.38
CA ILE A 71 6.61 9.65 -1.76
C ILE A 71 7.57 10.52 -2.56
N ALA A 72 7.52 11.84 -2.42
CA ALA A 72 8.50 12.73 -3.07
C ALA A 72 9.92 12.44 -2.58
N HIS A 73 10.13 12.28 -1.28
CA HIS A 73 11.43 11.97 -0.71
C HIS A 73 11.96 10.63 -1.22
N VAL A 74 11.18 9.55 -1.12
CA VAL A 74 11.60 8.21 -1.55
C VAL A 74 11.80 8.16 -3.07
N GLY A 75 10.85 8.67 -3.84
CA GLY A 75 10.89 8.59 -5.30
C GLY A 75 11.93 9.51 -5.92
N ARG A 76 11.91 10.80 -5.59
CA ARG A 76 12.84 11.78 -6.17
C ARG A 76 14.20 11.71 -5.50
N ASP A 77 14.24 11.91 -4.18
CA ASP A 77 15.50 12.18 -3.48
C ASP A 77 16.29 10.92 -3.21
N VAL A 78 15.65 9.86 -2.72
CA VAL A 78 16.27 8.57 -2.39
C VAL A 78 16.58 7.77 -3.67
N LEU A 79 15.59 7.41 -4.46
CA LEU A 79 15.77 6.55 -5.65
C LEU A 79 16.23 7.35 -6.88
N GLY A 80 15.40 8.29 -7.33
CA GLY A 80 15.49 8.88 -8.67
C GLY A 80 16.79 9.63 -8.95
N LYS A 81 17.17 10.56 -8.07
CA LYS A 81 18.41 11.34 -8.21
C LYS A 81 19.65 10.43 -8.24
N ARG A 82 19.71 9.44 -7.34
CA ARG A 82 20.86 8.53 -7.24
C ARG A 82 20.90 7.54 -8.41
N ALA A 83 19.76 7.04 -8.87
CA ALA A 83 19.68 6.21 -10.07
C ALA A 83 20.23 6.96 -11.28
N ARG A 84 19.78 8.21 -11.49
CA ARG A 84 20.28 9.06 -12.58
C ARG A 84 21.77 9.39 -12.44
N ALA A 85 22.22 9.66 -11.21
CA ALA A 85 23.62 9.98 -10.95
C ALA A 85 24.57 8.82 -11.29
N PHE A 86 24.22 7.58 -10.94
CA PHE A 86 25.13 6.43 -11.10
C PHE A 86 24.86 5.58 -12.35
N PHE A 87 23.62 5.53 -12.83
CA PHE A 87 23.19 4.63 -13.90
C PHE A 87 22.60 5.36 -15.11
N GLY A 88 22.31 6.66 -14.98
CA GLY A 88 21.64 7.44 -16.02
C GLY A 88 20.13 7.16 -16.12
N ASP A 89 19.53 7.65 -17.20
CA ASP A 89 18.12 7.41 -17.52
C ASP A 89 17.98 7.27 -19.05
N PRO A 90 17.79 6.04 -19.57
CA PRO A 90 17.73 5.81 -21.01
C PRO A 90 16.48 6.39 -21.68
N SER A 91 15.49 6.85 -20.91
CA SER A 91 14.29 7.50 -21.45
C SER A 91 14.51 8.97 -21.80
N LEU A 92 15.61 9.58 -21.34
CA LEU A 92 15.93 10.98 -21.57
C LEU A 92 16.79 11.16 -22.82
N ALA A 93 16.68 12.35 -23.42
CA ALA A 93 17.54 12.73 -24.54
C ALA A 93 19.01 12.83 -24.09
N GLU A 94 19.93 12.59 -25.03
CA GLU A 94 21.36 12.78 -24.79
C GLU A 94 21.66 14.22 -24.32
N GLY A 95 22.43 14.35 -23.24
CA GLY A 95 22.74 15.65 -22.63
C GLY A 95 21.64 16.26 -21.76
N ALA A 96 20.53 15.56 -21.52
CA ALA A 96 19.48 16.03 -20.61
C ALA A 96 19.87 15.96 -19.12
N LEU A 97 20.77 15.05 -18.76
CA LEU A 97 21.29 14.91 -17.41
C LEU A 97 22.49 15.85 -17.18
N PRO A 98 22.73 16.29 -15.92
CA PRO A 98 23.88 17.11 -15.56
C PRO A 98 25.22 16.49 -15.97
N ALA A 99 26.24 17.33 -16.05
CA ALA A 99 27.61 16.87 -16.22
C ALA A 99 28.06 16.00 -15.03
N ASP A 100 29.06 15.16 -15.29
CA ASP A 100 29.56 14.16 -14.34
C ASP A 100 30.32 14.76 -13.13
N ASP A 101 30.41 16.09 -13.06
CA ASP A 101 31.03 16.87 -11.98
C ASP A 101 30.08 17.15 -10.81
N THR A 102 28.89 16.56 -10.81
CA THR A 102 27.85 16.77 -9.81
C THR A 102 27.78 15.65 -8.78
N ILE A 103 27.40 15.99 -7.54
CA ILE A 103 27.22 15.03 -6.47
C ILE A 103 25.84 14.36 -6.55
N MET A 104 25.69 13.17 -5.98
CA MET A 104 24.47 12.36 -6.08
C MET A 104 23.20 13.00 -5.47
N PHE A 105 23.36 14.05 -4.66
CA PHE A 105 22.25 14.78 -4.02
C PHE A 105 21.79 16.02 -4.79
N ASP A 106 22.49 16.39 -5.88
CA ASP A 106 22.24 17.62 -6.61
C ASP A 106 20.81 17.66 -7.17
N ALA A 107 20.13 18.79 -7.01
CA ALA A 107 18.76 18.97 -7.46
C ALA A 107 18.61 18.82 -8.99
N ARG A 108 19.67 19.11 -9.75
CA ARG A 108 19.69 19.02 -11.21
C ARG A 108 19.55 17.58 -11.74
N TRP A 109 19.76 16.56 -10.91
CA TRP A 109 19.46 15.18 -11.29
C TRP A 109 17.96 14.92 -11.46
N TRP A 110 17.09 15.79 -10.92
CA TRP A 110 15.64 15.68 -11.07
C TRP A 110 14.98 17.07 -11.16
N PRO A 111 15.09 17.74 -12.33
CA PRO A 111 14.51 19.07 -12.51
C PRO A 111 12.99 19.06 -12.71
N GLU A 112 12.39 17.88 -12.96
CA GLU A 112 10.96 17.76 -13.18
C GLU A 112 10.14 18.11 -11.93
N PRO A 113 8.98 18.78 -12.08
CA PRO A 113 8.15 19.17 -10.95
C PRO A 113 7.63 17.96 -10.18
N LEU A 114 7.47 18.12 -8.86
CA LEU A 114 6.80 17.12 -8.04
C LEU A 114 5.29 17.05 -8.37
N PRO A 115 4.70 15.85 -8.34
CA PRO A 115 3.31 15.65 -8.71
C PRO A 115 2.34 16.16 -7.63
N ALA A 116 1.26 16.79 -8.09
CA ALA A 116 0.18 17.27 -7.23
C ALA A 116 -0.93 16.23 -6.98
N THR A 117 -0.90 15.11 -7.69
CA THR A 117 -1.90 14.04 -7.60
C THR A 117 -1.27 12.73 -7.12
N ALA A 118 -2.06 11.89 -6.47
CA ALA A 118 -1.69 10.56 -6.03
C ALA A 118 -1.18 9.71 -7.21
N ASP A 119 -1.91 9.71 -8.34
CA ASP A 119 -1.51 8.97 -9.54
C ASP A 119 -0.16 9.44 -10.09
N GLY A 120 0.07 10.76 -10.11
CA GLY A 120 1.36 11.33 -10.53
C GLY A 120 2.49 10.92 -9.58
N ALA A 121 2.21 10.88 -8.28
CA ALA A 121 3.15 10.46 -7.24
C ALA A 121 3.52 8.97 -7.34
N LEU A 122 2.54 8.11 -7.58
CA LEU A 122 2.77 6.68 -7.81
C LEU A 122 3.56 6.46 -9.10
N ALA A 123 3.26 7.19 -10.17
CA ALA A 123 4.02 7.11 -11.41
C ALA A 123 5.48 7.57 -11.23
N LEU A 124 5.71 8.62 -10.44
CA LEU A 124 7.06 9.07 -10.08
C LEU A 124 7.82 7.98 -9.30
N LEU A 125 7.18 7.43 -8.27
CA LEU A 125 7.79 6.41 -7.40
C LEU A 125 8.14 5.14 -8.19
N GLU A 126 7.24 4.66 -9.05
CA GLU A 126 7.44 3.48 -9.89
C GLU A 126 8.59 3.68 -10.88
N ARG A 127 8.66 4.84 -11.56
CA ARG A 127 9.77 5.14 -12.47
C ARG A 127 11.11 5.15 -11.74
N ALA A 128 11.18 5.80 -10.58
CA ALA A 128 12.39 5.88 -9.79
C ALA A 128 12.84 4.49 -9.28
N TYR A 129 11.89 3.67 -8.82
CA TYR A 129 12.14 2.29 -8.42
C TYR A 129 12.72 1.46 -9.57
N VAL A 130 12.09 1.50 -10.76
CA VAL A 130 12.56 0.74 -11.93
C VAL A 130 13.96 1.17 -12.34
N LEU A 131 14.22 2.48 -12.43
CA LEU A 131 15.55 3.01 -12.77
C LEU A 131 16.63 2.53 -11.79
N TRP A 132 16.36 2.60 -10.49
CA TRP A 132 17.29 2.14 -9.47
C TRP A 132 17.52 0.62 -9.53
N ARG A 133 16.43 -0.16 -9.57
CA ARG A 133 16.47 -1.62 -9.63
C ARG A 133 17.26 -2.11 -10.84
N ASP A 134 16.99 -1.55 -12.02
CA ASP A 134 17.64 -1.97 -13.26
C ASP A 134 19.12 -1.59 -13.28
N GLY A 135 19.46 -0.43 -12.73
CA GLY A 135 20.85 -0.01 -12.55
C GLY A 135 21.63 -0.95 -11.62
N VAL A 136 21.05 -1.32 -10.48
CA VAL A 136 21.67 -2.28 -9.54
C VAL A 136 21.78 -3.67 -10.17
N ALA A 137 20.77 -4.11 -10.93
CA ALA A 137 20.77 -5.42 -11.59
C ALA A 137 21.85 -5.55 -12.68
N ALA A 138 22.37 -4.43 -13.20
CA ALA A 138 23.43 -4.42 -14.21
C ALA A 138 24.85 -4.49 -13.60
N LEU A 139 24.99 -4.40 -12.28
CA LEU A 139 26.29 -4.45 -11.59
C LEU A 139 26.76 -5.89 -11.41
N ASP A 140 28.06 -6.11 -11.61
CA ASP A 140 28.75 -7.31 -11.13
C ASP A 140 29.32 -7.11 -9.71
N ASP A 141 29.83 -8.19 -9.12
CA ASP A 141 30.35 -8.19 -7.75
C ASP A 141 31.55 -7.23 -7.58
N ASP A 142 32.36 -7.02 -8.62
CA ASP A 142 33.51 -6.09 -8.58
C ASP A 142 33.05 -4.62 -8.59
N ALA A 143 32.05 -4.30 -9.41
CA ALA A 143 31.44 -2.98 -9.47
C ALA A 143 30.72 -2.61 -8.16
N LEU A 144 30.10 -3.59 -7.49
CA LEU A 144 29.48 -3.41 -6.17
C LEU A 144 30.51 -3.01 -5.09
N LEU A 145 31.75 -3.45 -5.21
CA LEU A 145 32.82 -3.14 -4.25
C LEU A 145 33.58 -1.85 -4.57
N GLN A 146 33.34 -1.22 -5.72
CA GLN A 146 34.00 0.04 -6.07
C GLN A 146 33.50 1.20 -5.20
N PRO A 147 34.38 2.15 -4.82
CA PRO A 147 33.99 3.36 -4.11
C PRO A 147 33.09 4.25 -4.99
N LEU A 148 32.18 4.98 -4.35
CA LEU A 148 31.29 5.94 -5.04
C LEU A 148 32.07 7.07 -5.73
N GLY A 149 33.28 7.38 -5.23
CA GLY A 149 34.14 8.41 -5.78
C GLY A 149 33.54 9.81 -5.62
N PRO A 150 33.92 10.78 -6.47
CA PRO A 150 33.51 12.18 -6.32
C PRO A 150 32.00 12.40 -6.22
N LYS A 151 31.18 11.56 -6.87
CA LYS A 151 29.71 11.62 -6.79
C LYS A 151 29.17 11.38 -5.39
N GLY A 152 29.86 10.58 -4.58
CA GLY A 152 29.48 10.28 -3.20
C GLY A 152 29.77 11.42 -2.21
N GLU A 153 30.58 12.41 -2.60
CA GLU A 153 31.01 13.53 -1.75
C GLU A 153 31.52 13.07 -0.37
N HIS A 154 30.85 13.40 0.73
CA HIS A 154 31.24 12.95 2.07
C HIS A 154 31.12 11.42 2.28
N HIS A 155 30.51 10.72 1.33
CA HIS A 155 30.45 9.26 1.22
C HIS A 155 31.33 8.69 0.10
N ALA A 156 32.27 9.47 -0.45
CA ALA A 156 33.09 9.04 -1.60
C ALA A 156 33.83 7.70 -1.39
N ASP A 157 34.25 7.43 -0.15
CA ASP A 157 34.98 6.21 0.22
C ASP A 157 34.07 4.98 0.46
N GLN A 158 32.75 5.17 0.54
CA GLN A 158 31.80 4.07 0.66
C GLN A 158 31.69 3.33 -0.67
N SER A 159 31.44 2.03 -0.60
CA SER A 159 31.21 1.19 -1.78
C SER A 159 29.81 1.38 -2.36
N MET A 160 29.63 1.01 -3.64
CA MET A 160 28.31 0.95 -4.26
C MET A 160 27.37 0.00 -3.48
N ALA A 161 27.87 -1.11 -2.96
CA ALA A 161 27.09 -2.02 -2.11
C ALA A 161 26.58 -1.32 -0.83
N GLU A 162 27.40 -0.48 -0.19
CA GLU A 162 26.97 0.30 0.99
C GLU A 162 25.87 1.30 0.64
N LEU A 163 25.95 1.95 -0.51
CA LEU A 163 24.89 2.81 -1.02
C LEU A 163 23.60 2.01 -1.28
N VAL A 164 23.69 0.86 -1.96
CA VAL A 164 22.54 -0.02 -2.22
C VAL A 164 21.86 -0.42 -0.92
N MET A 165 22.63 -0.85 0.09
CA MET A 165 22.08 -1.19 1.39
C MET A 165 21.42 0.02 2.09
N HIS A 166 21.99 1.21 1.97
CA HIS A 166 21.39 2.43 2.51
C HIS A 166 20.05 2.73 1.82
N ILE A 167 20.00 2.72 0.50
CA ILE A 167 18.78 2.98 -0.26
C ILE A 167 17.69 1.96 0.04
N ASN A 168 18.04 0.67 0.13
CA ASN A 168 17.08 -0.35 0.54
C ASN A 168 16.47 -0.02 1.91
N ARG A 169 17.30 0.35 2.90
CA ARG A 169 16.81 0.72 4.24
C ARG A 169 15.90 1.95 4.22
N GLU A 170 16.25 2.98 3.46
CA GLU A 170 15.42 4.20 3.34
C GLU A 170 14.06 3.89 2.72
N VAL A 171 14.02 3.12 1.62
CA VAL A 171 12.77 2.73 0.96
C VAL A 171 11.91 1.86 1.88
N ILE A 172 12.51 0.91 2.59
CA ILE A 172 11.79 0.04 3.53
C ILE A 172 11.23 0.84 4.71
N ALA A 173 12.04 1.73 5.30
CA ALA A 173 11.63 2.54 6.44
C ALA A 173 10.48 3.49 6.06
N HIS A 174 10.67 4.33 5.04
CA HIS A 174 9.66 5.28 4.62
C HIS A 174 8.45 4.61 3.96
N GLY A 175 8.64 3.49 3.27
CA GLY A 175 7.54 2.67 2.76
C GLY A 175 6.63 2.16 3.88
N ALA A 176 7.21 1.73 5.01
CA ALA A 176 6.46 1.27 6.17
C ALA A 176 5.70 2.43 6.83
N GLU A 177 6.31 3.60 6.91
CA GLU A 177 5.64 4.81 7.41
C GLU A 177 4.48 5.24 6.49
N ILE A 178 4.65 5.19 5.16
CA ILE A 178 3.55 5.45 4.22
C ILE A 178 2.41 4.47 4.49
N CYS A 179 2.70 3.17 4.59
CA CYS A 179 1.70 2.14 4.91
C CYS A 179 0.96 2.43 6.23
N LEU A 180 1.68 2.87 7.27
CA LEU A 180 1.10 3.25 8.55
C LEU A 180 0.20 4.49 8.43
N LEU A 181 0.63 5.53 7.70
CA LEU A 181 -0.21 6.72 7.48
C LEU A 181 -1.49 6.37 6.75
N ARG A 182 -1.44 5.46 5.78
CA ARG A 182 -2.66 4.97 5.11
C ARG A 182 -3.60 4.27 6.09
N ASP A 183 -3.08 3.46 7.00
CA ASP A 183 -3.89 2.82 8.05
C ASP A 183 -4.50 3.86 8.99
N LEU A 184 -3.74 4.87 9.40
CA LEU A 184 -4.24 5.94 10.27
C LEU A 184 -5.29 6.81 9.58
N TYR A 185 -5.10 7.12 8.29
CA TYR A 185 -6.09 7.85 7.49
C TYR A 185 -7.42 7.09 7.44
N ARG A 186 -7.37 5.79 7.11
CA ARG A 186 -8.54 4.91 7.10
C ARG A 186 -9.19 4.84 8.46
N ALA A 187 -8.41 4.60 9.53
CA ALA A 187 -8.93 4.53 10.88
C ALA A 187 -9.61 5.84 11.32
N GLN A 188 -9.05 7.01 10.98
CA GLN A 188 -9.63 8.31 11.29
C GLN A 188 -10.93 8.55 10.50
N ARG A 189 -10.93 8.23 9.20
CA ARG A 189 -12.11 8.31 8.34
C ARG A 189 -13.24 7.42 8.89
N ASP A 190 -12.93 6.16 9.17
CA ASP A 190 -13.88 5.16 9.66
C ASP A 190 -14.43 5.55 11.04
N ALA A 191 -13.62 6.16 11.90
CA ALA A 191 -14.08 6.66 13.20
C ALA A 191 -15.08 7.84 13.07
N ARG A 192 -15.05 8.56 11.96
CA ARG A 192 -15.98 9.68 11.66
C ARG A 192 -17.22 9.23 10.89
N ASP A 193 -17.20 8.04 10.30
CA ASP A 193 -18.34 7.47 9.59
C ASP A 193 -19.35 6.88 10.60
N PRO A 194 -20.59 7.39 10.67
CA PRO A 194 -21.56 6.94 11.67
C PRO A 194 -22.00 5.49 11.46
N VAL A 195 -22.06 5.00 10.21
CA VAL A 195 -22.43 3.61 9.90
C VAL A 195 -21.32 2.68 10.36
N VAL A 196 -20.07 3.00 10.02
CA VAL A 196 -18.91 2.21 10.46
C VAL A 196 -18.78 2.20 11.98
N ALA A 197 -19.00 3.35 12.63
CA ALA A 197 -18.97 3.44 14.09
C ALA A 197 -20.06 2.58 14.76
N ALA A 198 -21.28 2.56 14.22
CA ALA A 198 -22.37 1.72 14.71
C ALA A 198 -22.08 0.23 14.51
N VAL A 199 -21.57 -0.14 13.33
CA VAL A 199 -21.10 -1.50 13.03
C VAL A 199 -20.04 -1.95 14.03
N ARG A 200 -19.02 -1.13 14.32
CA ARG A 200 -17.95 -1.47 15.27
C ARG A 200 -18.46 -1.68 16.71
N ARG A 201 -19.61 -1.10 17.06
CA ARG A 201 -20.30 -1.35 18.35
C ARG A 201 -21.22 -2.57 18.33
N GLY A 202 -21.49 -3.14 17.15
CA GLY A 202 -22.48 -4.21 16.97
C GLY A 202 -23.94 -3.71 17.10
N ASP A 203 -24.18 -2.40 16.98
CA ASP A 203 -25.52 -1.82 17.14
C ASP A 203 -26.31 -1.90 15.81
N ALA A 204 -26.86 -3.09 15.53
CA ALA A 204 -27.63 -3.34 14.31
C ALA A 204 -28.86 -2.42 14.17
N GLY A 205 -29.48 -2.01 15.28
CA GLY A 205 -30.61 -1.08 15.27
C GLY A 205 -30.19 0.33 14.85
N GLU A 206 -29.02 0.78 15.28
CA GLU A 206 -28.43 2.02 14.81
C GLU A 206 -27.99 1.96 13.35
N VAL A 207 -27.38 0.84 12.93
CA VAL A 207 -27.05 0.62 11.52
C VAL A 207 -28.32 0.75 10.66
N SER A 208 -29.38 -0.01 10.98
CA SER A 208 -30.64 0.02 10.23
C SER A 208 -31.21 1.44 10.12
N ARG A 209 -31.28 2.17 11.25
CA ARG A 209 -31.78 3.55 11.27
C ARG A 209 -30.94 4.50 10.40
N LEU A 210 -29.61 4.34 10.39
CA LEU A 210 -28.72 5.17 9.57
C LEU A 210 -28.92 4.86 8.08
N LEU A 211 -29.05 3.59 7.70
CA LEU A 211 -29.29 3.18 6.32
C LEU A 211 -30.68 3.61 5.83
N ASP A 212 -31.71 3.49 6.65
CA ASP A 212 -33.05 4.05 6.38
C ASP A 212 -33.01 5.57 6.16
N GLY A 213 -32.06 6.25 6.82
CA GLY A 213 -31.79 7.67 6.64
C GLY A 213 -30.98 8.02 5.37
N GLY A 214 -30.61 7.03 4.56
CA GLY A 214 -29.84 7.21 3.32
C GLY A 214 -28.34 7.32 3.51
N ALA A 215 -27.79 6.88 4.65
CA ALA A 215 -26.34 6.82 4.84
C ALA A 215 -25.71 5.83 3.84
N ALA A 216 -24.57 6.21 3.27
CA ALA A 216 -23.83 5.35 2.35
C ALA A 216 -23.14 4.20 3.10
N VAL A 217 -23.07 3.03 2.47
CA VAL A 217 -22.35 1.86 2.99
C VAL A 217 -20.98 1.78 2.31
N PRO A 218 -19.86 1.85 3.05
CA PRO A 218 -18.55 1.54 2.51
C PRO A 218 -18.52 0.13 1.93
N PRO A 219 -17.97 -0.09 0.72
CA PRO A 219 -18.03 -1.40 0.06
C PRO A 219 -17.44 -2.56 0.87
N SER A 220 -16.39 -2.32 1.67
CA SER A 220 -15.75 -3.34 2.51
C SER A 220 -16.48 -3.62 3.83
N LEU A 221 -17.56 -2.89 4.15
CA LEU A 221 -18.10 -2.92 5.50
C LEU A 221 -18.73 -4.28 5.86
N VAL A 222 -19.30 -5.01 4.89
CA VAL A 222 -19.87 -6.36 5.15
C VAL A 222 -18.80 -7.34 5.63
N VAL A 223 -17.64 -7.41 4.94
CA VAL A 223 -16.55 -8.31 5.33
C VAL A 223 -15.90 -7.91 6.66
N GLU A 224 -15.76 -6.60 6.92
CA GLU A 224 -15.26 -6.10 8.21
C GLU A 224 -16.22 -6.48 9.36
N THR A 225 -17.53 -6.34 9.14
CA THR A 225 -18.57 -6.69 10.12
C THR A 225 -18.59 -8.19 10.40
N ALA A 226 -18.43 -9.02 9.37
CA ALA A 226 -18.32 -10.47 9.50
C ALA A 226 -17.04 -10.89 10.26
N GLY A 227 -15.90 -10.24 9.99
CA GLY A 227 -14.66 -10.45 10.74
C GLY A 227 -14.78 -10.10 12.23
N LEU A 228 -15.62 -9.11 12.58
CA LEU A 228 -15.98 -8.77 13.96
C LEU A 228 -17.07 -9.68 14.56
N ARG A 229 -17.67 -10.57 13.76
CA ARG A 229 -18.77 -11.48 14.14
C ARG A 229 -20.03 -10.75 14.61
N HIS A 230 -20.27 -9.55 14.09
CA HIS A 230 -21.49 -8.78 14.38
C HIS A 230 -22.61 -9.18 13.42
N TRP A 231 -23.07 -10.44 13.49
CA TRP A 231 -23.98 -11.06 12.51
C TRP A 231 -25.30 -10.33 12.31
N ASP A 232 -25.87 -9.74 13.36
CA ASP A 232 -27.07 -8.91 13.22
C ASP A 232 -26.82 -7.66 12.36
N ALA A 233 -25.63 -7.06 12.47
CA ALA A 233 -25.24 -5.95 11.62
C ALA A 233 -24.90 -6.41 10.19
N VAL A 234 -24.30 -7.60 10.01
CA VAL A 234 -24.13 -8.23 8.68
C VAL A 234 -25.49 -8.35 8.01
N ARG A 235 -26.49 -8.88 8.73
CA ARG A 235 -27.84 -9.04 8.21
C ARG A 235 -28.45 -7.73 7.75
N VAL A 236 -28.39 -6.70 8.59
CA VAL A 236 -28.90 -5.36 8.24
C VAL A 236 -28.17 -4.81 7.01
N LEU A 237 -26.84 -4.87 6.95
CA LEU A 237 -26.09 -4.36 5.79
C LEU A 237 -26.51 -5.06 4.50
N VAL A 238 -26.60 -6.39 4.53
CA VAL A 238 -26.93 -7.21 3.35
C VAL A 238 -28.38 -7.03 2.91
N GLU A 239 -29.33 -6.90 3.85
CA GLU A 239 -30.74 -6.61 3.55
C GLU A 239 -30.94 -5.20 2.94
N HIS A 240 -29.97 -4.30 3.13
CA HIS A 240 -29.89 -2.99 2.48
C HIS A 240 -29.00 -3.00 1.21
N ASP A 241 -28.88 -4.15 0.53
CA ASP A 241 -28.16 -4.33 -0.73
C ASP A 241 -26.65 -3.98 -0.66
N ALA A 242 -26.02 -4.06 0.51
CA ALA A 242 -24.58 -3.89 0.62
C ALA A 242 -23.82 -5.02 -0.12
N ALA A 243 -22.68 -4.67 -0.73
CA ALA A 243 -21.90 -5.61 -1.53
C ALA A 243 -21.31 -6.75 -0.66
N VAL A 244 -21.57 -8.01 -1.07
CA VAL A 244 -21.21 -9.21 -0.29
C VAL A 244 -19.85 -9.84 -0.66
N ASP A 245 -19.37 -9.62 -1.89
CA ASP A 245 -18.11 -10.19 -2.41
C ASP A 245 -16.95 -9.18 -2.43
N VAL A 246 -16.98 -8.22 -1.51
CA VAL A 246 -15.87 -7.28 -1.33
C VAL A 246 -14.89 -7.82 -0.29
N GLY A 247 -13.62 -7.83 -0.63
CA GLY A 247 -12.52 -8.24 0.26
C GLY A 247 -12.06 -9.68 0.04
N ASN A 248 -10.85 -9.95 0.54
CA ASN A 248 -10.24 -11.27 0.49
C ASN A 248 -9.38 -11.45 1.76
N PRO A 249 -9.72 -12.40 2.65
CA PRO A 249 -10.87 -13.34 2.62
C PRO A 249 -12.23 -12.62 2.60
N SER A 250 -13.27 -13.24 2.02
CA SER A 250 -14.62 -12.64 1.88
C SER A 250 -15.48 -12.80 3.15
N ALA A 251 -16.61 -12.09 3.23
CA ALA A 251 -17.56 -12.24 4.35
C ALA A 251 -18.04 -13.70 4.53
N LEU A 252 -18.17 -14.44 3.42
CA LEU A 252 -18.57 -15.85 3.42
C LEU A 252 -17.51 -16.75 4.07
N HIS A 253 -16.22 -16.45 3.90
CA HIS A 253 -15.14 -17.15 4.60
C HIS A 253 -15.27 -16.99 6.13
N TYR A 254 -15.52 -15.77 6.61
CA TYR A 254 -15.68 -15.50 8.04
C TYR A 254 -16.92 -16.15 8.63
N ALA A 255 -18.07 -16.12 7.94
CA ALA A 255 -19.30 -16.78 8.38
C ALA A 255 -19.10 -18.32 8.45
N ALA A 256 -18.45 -18.90 7.44
CA ALA A 256 -18.14 -20.32 7.38
C ALA A 256 -17.21 -20.76 8.51
N ALA A 257 -16.13 -20.02 8.77
CA ALA A 257 -15.21 -20.29 9.88
C ALA A 257 -15.85 -20.10 11.27
N ALA A 258 -16.88 -19.28 11.38
CA ALA A 258 -17.62 -19.09 12.63
C ALA A 258 -18.73 -20.12 12.85
N GLY A 259 -19.04 -20.94 11.85
CA GLY A 259 -20.15 -21.90 11.88
C GLY A 259 -21.53 -21.23 11.87
N GLU A 260 -21.60 -19.99 11.38
CA GLU A 260 -22.83 -19.20 11.42
C GLU A 260 -23.60 -19.47 10.12
N LEU A 261 -24.50 -20.45 10.20
CA LEU A 261 -25.20 -20.99 9.04
C LEU A 261 -26.19 -19.98 8.47
N GLU A 262 -26.88 -19.21 9.32
CA GLU A 262 -27.88 -18.24 8.91
C GLU A 262 -27.31 -17.12 8.04
N SER A 263 -26.12 -16.60 8.35
CA SER A 263 -25.39 -15.61 7.58
C SER A 263 -24.74 -16.24 6.36
N VAL A 264 -24.29 -17.50 6.41
CA VAL A 264 -23.88 -18.24 5.21
C VAL A 264 -25.04 -18.27 4.21
N GLU A 265 -26.22 -18.70 4.63
CA GLU A 265 -27.42 -18.73 3.79
C GLU A 265 -27.82 -17.34 3.30
N LEU A 266 -27.74 -16.33 4.17
CA LEU A 266 -28.05 -14.95 3.81
C LEU A 266 -27.08 -14.39 2.76
N LEU A 267 -25.78 -14.59 2.93
CA LEU A 267 -24.75 -14.10 2.01
C LEU A 267 -24.89 -14.78 0.64
N LEU A 268 -25.09 -16.10 0.61
CA LEU A 268 -25.35 -16.86 -0.62
C LEU A 268 -26.61 -16.37 -1.34
N LYS A 269 -27.68 -16.11 -0.59
CA LYS A 269 -28.94 -15.56 -1.13
C LYS A 269 -28.74 -14.21 -1.82
N HIS A 270 -27.77 -13.41 -1.36
CA HIS A 270 -27.42 -12.11 -1.95
C HIS A 270 -26.25 -12.18 -2.94
N GLY A 271 -25.90 -13.40 -3.38
CA GLY A 271 -25.00 -13.63 -4.51
C GLY A 271 -23.53 -13.79 -4.14
N ALA A 272 -23.19 -14.06 -2.87
CA ALA A 272 -21.82 -14.32 -2.48
C ALA A 272 -21.23 -15.55 -3.19
N ASP A 273 -19.99 -15.44 -3.68
CA ASP A 273 -19.30 -16.52 -4.39
C ASP A 273 -18.75 -17.58 -3.42
N SER A 274 -19.38 -18.76 -3.44
CA SER A 274 -18.99 -19.92 -2.61
C SER A 274 -17.67 -20.56 -3.01
N GLU A 275 -17.17 -20.28 -4.22
CA GLU A 275 -15.94 -20.85 -4.76
C GLU A 275 -14.76 -19.87 -4.73
N SER A 276 -14.99 -18.64 -4.24
CA SER A 276 -13.92 -17.66 -4.06
C SER A 276 -12.84 -18.22 -3.12
N VAL A 277 -11.57 -17.98 -3.44
CA VAL A 277 -10.44 -18.46 -2.65
C VAL A 277 -9.73 -17.32 -1.94
N ASP A 278 -9.33 -17.52 -0.70
CA ASP A 278 -8.51 -16.55 0.03
C ASP A 278 -7.09 -16.45 -0.56
N ALA A 279 -6.48 -15.27 -0.47
CA ALA A 279 -5.19 -14.95 -1.09
C ALA A 279 -4.00 -15.52 -0.31
N GLN A 280 -4.21 -15.89 0.96
CA GLN A 280 -3.13 -16.34 1.84
C GLN A 280 -2.89 -17.85 1.67
N PHE A 281 -3.96 -18.64 1.56
CA PHE A 281 -3.91 -20.09 1.55
C PHE A 281 -4.59 -20.72 0.34
N GLY A 282 -5.30 -19.94 -0.47
CA GLY A 282 -6.04 -20.47 -1.62
C GLY A 282 -7.21 -21.36 -1.22
N MET A 283 -7.80 -21.15 -0.04
CA MET A 283 -8.88 -21.98 0.49
C MET A 283 -10.23 -21.33 0.22
N THR A 284 -11.26 -22.14 -0.04
CA THR A 284 -12.65 -21.69 -0.17
C THR A 284 -13.34 -21.57 1.19
N PRO A 285 -14.51 -20.91 1.30
CA PRO A 285 -15.31 -20.87 2.52
C PRO A 285 -15.63 -22.27 3.07
N ALA A 286 -15.91 -23.25 2.21
CA ALA A 286 -16.19 -24.62 2.65
C ALA A 286 -14.96 -25.26 3.33
N VAL A 287 -13.76 -25.01 2.81
CA VAL A 287 -12.51 -25.49 3.41
C VAL A 287 -12.24 -24.78 4.75
N TRP A 288 -12.56 -23.49 4.87
CA TRP A 288 -12.52 -22.78 6.15
C TRP A 288 -13.47 -23.42 7.18
N ALA A 289 -14.73 -23.68 6.80
CA ALA A 289 -15.68 -24.37 7.69
C ALA A 289 -15.16 -25.73 8.16
N ASP A 290 -14.62 -26.56 7.26
CA ASP A 290 -14.01 -27.85 7.64
C ASP A 290 -12.80 -27.67 8.58
N HIS A 291 -11.93 -26.69 8.30
CA HIS A 291 -10.75 -26.39 9.13
C HIS A 291 -11.14 -26.03 10.58
N PHE A 292 -12.22 -25.28 10.75
CA PHE A 292 -12.74 -24.88 12.05
C PHE A 292 -13.76 -25.87 12.65
N GLY A 293 -14.05 -26.98 11.97
CA GLY A 293 -14.87 -28.08 12.49
C GLY A 293 -16.39 -27.94 12.25
N HIS A 294 -16.82 -26.98 11.44
CA HIS A 294 -18.22 -26.72 11.09
C HIS A 294 -18.67 -27.55 9.88
N THR A 295 -18.68 -28.87 10.07
CA THR A 295 -18.90 -29.85 8.99
C THR A 295 -20.28 -29.76 8.33
N ASP A 296 -21.30 -29.32 9.07
CA ASP A 296 -22.65 -29.04 8.57
C ASP A 296 -22.66 -27.83 7.63
N VAL A 297 -21.98 -26.75 8.00
CA VAL A 297 -21.81 -25.55 7.17
C VAL A 297 -20.97 -25.86 5.92
N ALA A 298 -19.89 -26.63 6.07
CA ALA A 298 -19.08 -27.07 4.94
C ALA A 298 -19.89 -27.94 3.96
N ALA A 299 -20.71 -28.86 4.48
CA ALA A 299 -21.60 -29.66 3.66
C ALA A 299 -22.66 -28.80 2.97
N HIS A 300 -23.23 -27.80 3.66
CA HIS A 300 -24.18 -26.86 3.07
C HIS A 300 -23.55 -26.08 1.89
N LEU A 301 -22.35 -25.52 2.08
CA LEU A 301 -21.62 -24.77 1.05
C LEU A 301 -21.30 -25.64 -0.18
N ARG A 302 -20.85 -26.88 0.03
CA ARG A 302 -20.55 -27.83 -1.06
C ARG A 302 -21.79 -28.27 -1.85
N ASN A 303 -22.98 -28.16 -1.27
CA ASN A 303 -24.23 -28.57 -1.90
C ASN A 303 -24.93 -27.43 -2.67
N GLN A 304 -24.32 -26.25 -2.78
CA GLN A 304 -24.89 -25.12 -3.52
C GLN A 304 -24.79 -25.32 -5.05
N PRO A 305 -25.82 -24.94 -5.82
CA PRO A 305 -25.84 -25.08 -7.28
C PRO A 305 -24.80 -24.16 -7.93
N GLY A 306 -23.65 -24.74 -8.26
CA GLY A 306 -22.44 -24.06 -8.77
C GLY A 306 -21.18 -24.88 -8.49
N SER A 307 -21.20 -25.71 -7.43
CA SER A 307 -20.16 -26.67 -7.08
C SER A 307 -20.22 -27.93 -7.96
N THR A 308 -20.10 -27.80 -9.29
CA THR A 308 -19.72 -28.94 -10.14
C THR A 308 -18.21 -29.00 -10.24
N ALA A 309 -17.61 -29.87 -9.43
CA ALA A 309 -16.21 -30.26 -9.52
C ALA A 309 -15.86 -30.72 -10.95
N SER A 310 -14.89 -30.05 -11.58
CA SER A 310 -14.07 -30.68 -12.61
C SER A 310 -13.23 -31.76 -11.93
N SER A 311 -13.67 -33.01 -12.07
CA SER A 311 -12.84 -34.18 -11.82
C SER A 311 -12.35 -34.71 -13.16
N THR A 312 -11.10 -34.43 -13.52
CA THR A 312 -10.28 -35.24 -14.43
C THR A 312 -8.82 -35.11 -14.06
#